data_AF-A0A8H4EHT0-F1
#
_entry.id   AF-A0A8H4EHT0-F1
#
_cell.length_a   1.000
_cell.length_b   1.000
_cell.length_c   1.000
_cell.angle_alpha   90.00
_cell.angle_beta   90.00
_cell.angle_gamma   90.00
#
_symmetry.space_group_name_H-M   'P 1'
#
loop_
_entity.id
_entity.type
_entity.pdbx_description
1 polymer ?
#
loop_
_entity_poly.entity_id
_entity_poly.type
_entity_poly.pdbx_seq_one_letter_code
_entity_poly.pdbx_strand_id
1 'polypeptide(L)'
;MALVDLSNVSDLIKQSVPNIDDAIVEYVVGYLNETKSGTDGEDAITDFVRPILVDAGGEEERIQKLCEKLSELFVQENASNNNSNNQGLNKLEQPVNMLTTKFISATAGLAAQNVDLEAVSGRKISTRVDTKKLEKAEAKIKSKIEKRERRSNYEASKLLSKKNNDEFLMQVNPILDYTTTKGKLKDVKVENFDISFGGKRILTNANLSLAHGRRYGLIGRNGIGKSTLLRTMSRREISVPTHISILHVEQEMEGDDTSAIQAVLSADIWREHLLSEEKSLNLQISELEQNPEEFDEVTLEQKKDAANTRLKEIYQKLEEIESDKAESRAAAILSGLGFPADRHRDPTKLFSGGWRMRLALARALFCRPDLLLLDEPTNMLDIPAVAWLEQYLKKWPSTLLVVSHDREFLDEVATDILHQHSERLDYYKGNFTQFYATKEERRKNHLREYESQMQYRQHLQDFIDRWRYNAKRGPQAQSKIKILEKLPVLEPPEIEVGVTFKFPNPDALSPPILQLNDVSFGYASGPTILSNVNLSVQLDSRIAVVGPNGAGNVFLIDVINHVCILINFNSEIY
;
A
#
# COMPACT_ATOMS: atom_id res chain seq x y z
N MET A 1 -13.48 14.61 37.42
CA MET A 1 -12.02 14.63 37.24
C MET A 1 -11.41 14.83 38.62
N ALA A 2 -11.32 13.74 39.40
CA ALA A 2 -10.63 13.78 40.69
C ALA A 2 -9.14 13.64 40.39
N LEU A 3 -8.37 14.68 40.69
CA LEU A 3 -6.92 14.62 40.65
C LEU A 3 -6.49 13.73 41.82
N VAL A 4 -5.78 12.64 41.54
CA VAL A 4 -5.02 11.96 42.59
C VAL A 4 -4.00 12.98 43.09
N ASP A 5 -4.12 13.36 44.36
CA ASP A 5 -3.17 14.26 45.01
C ASP A 5 -1.76 13.64 44.91
N LEU A 6 -0.93 14.21 44.03
CA LEU A 6 0.46 13.81 43.76
C LEU A 6 1.28 13.66 45.04
N SER A 7 0.92 14.41 46.09
CA SER A 7 1.52 14.34 47.42
C SER A 7 1.39 12.97 48.05
N ASN A 8 0.19 12.35 48.05
CA ASN A 8 -0.05 11.09 48.77
C ASN A 8 0.75 9.90 48.20
N VAL A 9 0.90 9.82 46.88
CA VAL A 9 1.68 8.74 46.24
C VAL A 9 3.17 8.95 46.44
N SER A 10 3.64 10.20 46.34
CA SER A 10 5.05 10.54 46.61
C SER A 10 5.45 10.25 48.05
N ASP A 11 4.57 10.53 49.02
CA ASP A 11 4.81 10.28 50.44
C ASP A 11 4.84 8.79 50.78
N LEU A 12 3.99 7.98 50.13
CA LEU A 12 4.00 6.52 50.29
C LEU A 12 5.29 5.90 49.77
N ILE A 13 5.81 6.39 48.64
CA ILE A 13 7.10 5.93 48.08
C ILE A 13 8.25 6.31 49.01
N LYS A 14 8.31 7.55 49.50
CA LYS A 14 9.34 8.01 50.45
C LYS A 14 9.30 7.32 51.80
N GLN A 15 8.12 6.88 52.27
CA GLN A 15 8.00 6.06 53.49
C GLN A 15 8.57 4.65 53.31
N SER A 16 8.45 4.08 52.11
CA SER A 16 8.96 2.74 51.81
C SER A 16 10.47 2.71 51.54
N VAL A 17 11.01 3.77 50.91
CA VAL A 17 12.42 3.92 50.56
C VAL A 17 12.92 5.29 51.04
N PRO A 18 13.51 5.37 52.25
CA PRO A 18 13.82 6.65 52.89
C PRO A 18 15.00 7.43 52.27
N ASN A 19 15.82 6.80 51.41
CA ASN A 19 16.99 7.41 50.76
C ASN A 19 16.85 7.54 49.23
N ILE A 20 15.63 7.47 48.69
CA ILE A 20 15.41 7.56 47.24
C ILE A 20 15.62 9.00 46.74
N ASP A 21 16.23 9.15 45.55
CA ASP A 21 16.41 10.45 44.90
C ASP A 21 15.05 11.02 44.46
N ASP A 22 14.81 12.30 44.73
CA ASP A 22 13.56 13.00 44.40
C ASP A 22 13.27 12.96 42.89
N ALA A 23 14.31 12.92 42.05
CA ALA A 23 14.16 12.78 40.60
C ALA A 23 13.57 11.43 40.19
N ILE A 24 13.89 10.35 40.92
CA ILE A 24 13.36 9.00 40.66
C ILE A 24 11.89 8.93 41.11
N VAL A 25 11.56 9.56 42.24
CA VAL A 25 10.18 9.63 42.73
C VAL A 25 9.30 10.39 41.73
N GLU A 26 9.76 11.54 41.22
CA GLU A 26 9.02 12.33 40.24
C GLU A 26 8.84 11.55 38.92
N TYR A 27 9.85 10.81 38.48
CA TYR A 27 9.76 9.94 37.31
C TYR A 27 8.73 8.81 37.48
N VAL A 28 8.76 8.09 38.60
CA VAL A 28 7.80 7.01 38.88
C VAL A 28 6.38 7.55 39.00
N VAL A 29 6.18 8.68 39.66
CA VAL A 29 4.87 9.32 39.79
C VAL A 29 4.36 9.84 38.44
N GLY A 30 5.26 10.37 37.59
CA GLY A 30 4.94 10.73 36.21
C GLY A 30 4.50 9.53 35.39
N TYR A 31 5.25 8.44 35.46
CA TYR A 31 4.95 7.18 34.77
C TYR A 31 3.59 6.60 35.19
N LEU A 32 3.33 6.53 36.50
CA LEU A 32 2.05 6.05 37.04
C LEU A 32 0.87 6.92 36.62
N ASN A 33 1.06 8.21 36.33
CA ASN A 33 0.00 9.07 35.82
C ASN A 33 -0.27 8.85 34.33
N GLU A 34 0.75 8.53 33.53
CA GLU A 34 0.59 8.25 32.11
C GLU A 34 -0.09 6.89 31.87
N THR A 35 0.23 5.89 32.69
CA THR A 35 -0.35 4.53 32.60
C THR A 35 -1.82 4.45 33.03
N LYS A 36 -2.39 5.50 33.66
CA LYS A 36 -3.84 5.62 33.95
C LYS A 36 -4.76 5.47 32.73
N SER A 37 -4.20 5.60 31.54
CA SER A 37 -4.94 5.58 30.26
C SER A 37 -5.00 4.19 29.62
N GLY A 38 -4.27 3.20 30.14
CA GLY A 38 -4.11 1.86 29.56
C GLY A 38 -4.82 0.76 30.34
N THR A 39 -5.20 -0.31 29.66
CA THR A 39 -5.89 -1.48 30.24
C THR A 39 -5.01 -2.41 31.07
N ASP A 40 -3.69 -2.18 31.11
CA ASP A 40 -2.70 -3.11 31.65
C ASP A 40 -1.94 -2.47 32.85
N GLY A 41 -2.66 -1.75 33.71
CA GLY A 41 -2.08 -0.97 34.80
C GLY A 41 -1.45 -1.81 35.92
N GLU A 42 -1.97 -3.00 36.19
CA GLU A 42 -1.45 -3.87 37.26
C GLU A 42 -0.09 -4.47 36.90
N ASP A 43 0.05 -5.00 35.68
CA ASP A 43 1.28 -5.63 35.20
C ASP A 43 2.41 -4.60 35.05
N ALA A 44 2.09 -3.36 34.66
CA ALA A 44 3.08 -2.28 34.53
C ALA A 44 3.68 -1.84 35.88
N ILE A 45 2.94 -1.95 36.98
CA ILE A 45 3.44 -1.59 38.31
C ILE A 45 4.39 -2.67 38.83
N THR A 46 4.02 -3.94 38.67
CA THR A 46 4.82 -5.07 39.15
C THR A 46 6.09 -5.27 38.34
N ASP A 47 6.04 -5.07 37.02
CA ASP A 47 7.18 -5.37 36.14
C ASP A 47 8.13 -4.17 35.97
N PHE A 48 7.64 -2.93 36.09
CA PHE A 48 8.46 -1.74 35.82
C PHE A 48 8.79 -0.92 37.06
N VAL A 49 7.83 -0.70 37.96
CA VAL A 49 8.06 0.15 39.14
C VAL A 49 8.82 -0.62 40.22
N ARG A 50 8.53 -1.90 40.42
CA ARG A 50 9.21 -2.74 41.43
C ARG A 50 10.73 -2.83 41.21
N PRO A 51 11.27 -3.13 40.00
CA PRO A 51 12.73 -3.22 39.82
C PRO A 51 13.44 -1.89 40.05
N ILE A 52 12.84 -0.76 39.64
CA ILE A 52 13.42 0.58 39.83
C ILE A 52 13.53 0.92 41.32
N LEU A 53 12.52 0.57 42.12
CA LEU A 53 12.54 0.82 43.56
C LEU A 53 13.48 -0.13 44.32
N VAL A 54 13.66 -1.36 43.83
CA VAL A 54 14.64 -2.32 44.39
C VAL A 54 16.07 -1.86 44.09
N ASP A 55 16.35 -1.42 42.85
CA ASP A 55 17.65 -0.87 42.46
C ASP A 55 17.98 0.45 43.19
N ALA A 56 16.96 1.22 43.57
CA ALA A 56 17.11 2.41 44.42
C ALA A 56 17.39 2.09 45.90
N GLY A 57 17.53 0.82 46.27
CA GLY A 57 17.97 0.37 47.60
C GLY A 57 16.86 0.17 48.62
N GLY A 58 15.60 -0.03 48.19
CA GLY A 58 14.50 -0.34 49.10
C GLY A 58 14.43 -1.82 49.50
N GLU A 59 13.94 -2.10 50.71
CA GLU A 59 13.71 -3.47 51.18
C GLU A 59 12.58 -4.14 50.38
N GLU A 60 12.85 -5.32 49.80
CA GLU A 60 11.93 -6.04 48.91
C GLU A 60 10.55 -6.29 49.52
N GLU A 61 10.47 -6.59 50.83
CA GLU A 61 9.21 -6.82 51.53
C GLU A 61 8.34 -5.56 51.66
N ARG A 62 8.96 -4.38 51.79
CA ARG A 62 8.22 -3.10 51.87
C ARG A 62 7.76 -2.65 50.51
N ILE A 63 8.58 -2.85 49.48
CA ILE A 63 8.24 -2.54 48.09
C ILE A 63 7.08 -3.41 47.63
N GLN A 64 7.07 -4.70 47.98
CA GLN A 64 5.98 -5.60 47.61
C GLN A 64 4.64 -5.18 48.23
N LYS A 65 4.63 -4.83 49.52
CA LYS A 65 3.42 -4.27 50.19
C LYS A 65 2.98 -2.93 49.59
N LEU A 66 3.92 -2.10 49.14
CA LEU A 66 3.60 -0.84 48.46
C LEU A 66 2.98 -1.10 47.08
N CYS A 67 3.52 -2.04 46.30
CA CYS A 67 2.99 -2.40 45.00
C CYS A 67 1.57 -2.97 45.10
N GLU A 68 1.32 -3.84 46.09
CA GLU A 68 -0.02 -4.37 46.39
C GLU A 68 -1.00 -3.23 46.74
N LYS A 69 -0.59 -2.31 47.61
CA LYS A 69 -1.43 -1.16 47.99
C LYS A 69 -1.69 -0.19 46.83
N LEU A 70 -0.72 0.00 45.93
CA LEU A 70 -0.93 0.80 44.72
C LEU A 70 -1.86 0.10 43.73
N SER A 71 -1.76 -1.22 43.56
CA SER A 71 -2.68 -1.98 42.71
C SER A 71 -4.13 -1.90 43.21
N GLU A 72 -4.37 -2.03 44.52
CA GLU A 72 -5.71 -1.90 45.10
C GLU A 72 -6.33 -0.51 44.88
N LEU A 73 -5.53 0.57 44.99
CA LEU A 73 -5.98 1.93 44.73
C LEU A 73 -6.35 2.14 43.25
N PHE A 74 -5.61 1.54 42.33
CA PHE A 74 -5.90 1.60 40.90
C PHE A 74 -7.18 0.83 40.51
N VAL A 75 -7.43 -0.33 41.13
CA VAL A 75 -8.66 -1.11 40.91
C VAL A 75 -9.90 -0.37 41.38
N GLN A 76 -9.84 0.30 42.54
CA GLN A 76 -10.96 1.07 43.09
C GLN A 76 -11.33 2.28 42.23
N GLU A 77 -10.36 2.95 41.59
CA GLU A 77 -10.62 4.05 40.66
C GLU A 77 -11.17 3.57 39.30
N ASN A 78 -10.67 2.46 38.76
CA ASN A 78 -11.17 1.89 37.51
C ASN A 78 -12.62 1.38 37.62
N ALA A 79 -13.00 0.81 38.77
CA ALA A 79 -14.38 0.44 39.06
C ALA A 79 -15.34 1.64 39.09
N SER A 80 -14.83 2.82 39.48
CA SER A 80 -15.60 4.07 39.52
C SER A 80 -15.79 4.71 38.12
N ASN A 81 -14.86 4.48 37.19
CA ASN A 81 -14.92 5.00 35.82
C ASN A 81 -15.75 4.14 34.84
N ASN A 82 -15.94 2.85 35.13
CA ASN A 82 -16.63 1.90 34.24
C ASN A 82 -18.14 2.15 34.04
N ASN A 83 -18.77 3.03 34.81
CA ASN A 83 -20.18 3.40 34.59
C ASN A 83 -20.41 4.42 33.45
N SER A 84 -19.35 4.87 32.75
CA SER A 84 -19.49 6.02 31.85
C SER A 84 -18.82 5.94 30.48
N ASN A 85 -18.25 4.82 30.02
CA ASN A 85 -17.77 4.77 28.62
C ASN A 85 -17.80 3.36 27.99
N ASN A 86 -18.69 3.24 27.01
CA ASN A 86 -18.72 2.18 26.01
C ASN A 86 -17.59 2.42 25.00
N GLN A 87 -16.84 1.38 24.68
CA GLN A 87 -15.53 1.41 24.02
C GLN A 87 -15.52 2.02 22.60
N GLY A 88 -14.54 2.89 22.36
CA GLY A 88 -14.01 3.23 21.04
C GLY A 88 -12.49 3.37 21.13
N LEU A 89 -11.77 2.82 20.14
CA LEU A 89 -10.30 2.93 20.01
C LEU A 89 -9.89 4.40 19.87
N ASN A 90 -9.16 4.94 20.84
CA ASN A 90 -8.57 6.27 20.73
C ASN A 90 -7.26 6.23 19.92
N LYS A 91 -7.21 7.06 18.89
CA LYS A 91 -6.06 7.26 17.99
C LYS A 91 -5.04 8.20 18.65
N LEU A 92 -3.75 7.86 18.58
CA LEU A 92 -2.64 8.73 18.99
C LEU A 92 -2.63 10.04 18.18
N GLU A 93 -2.75 11.20 18.85
CA GLU A 93 -2.83 12.51 18.18
C GLU A 93 -1.49 13.07 17.68
N GLN A 94 -0.35 12.41 17.94
CA GLN A 94 0.95 12.84 17.37
C GLN A 94 1.87 11.64 17.10
N PRO A 95 2.49 11.54 15.91
CA PRO A 95 3.63 10.65 15.72
C PRO A 95 4.86 11.25 16.41
N VAL A 96 5.49 10.49 17.31
CA VAL A 96 6.78 10.83 17.92
C VAL A 96 7.84 10.89 16.82
N ASN A 97 8.18 12.10 16.38
CA ASN A 97 9.28 12.35 15.47
C ASN A 97 10.61 12.26 16.24
N MET A 98 11.26 11.09 16.27
CA MET A 98 12.63 10.95 16.78
C MET A 98 13.73 11.54 15.85
N LEU A 99 13.36 12.28 14.80
CA LEU A 99 14.30 12.89 13.86
C LEU A 99 14.67 14.36 14.19
N THR A 100 14.06 14.97 15.20
CA THR A 100 14.37 16.36 15.60
C THR A 100 15.41 16.47 16.72
N THR A 101 15.92 15.37 17.27
CA THR A 101 16.97 15.42 18.32
C THR A 101 18.38 15.64 17.78
N LYS A 102 18.60 15.58 16.46
CA LYS A 102 19.93 15.86 15.86
C LYS A 102 20.19 17.33 15.49
N PHE A 103 19.22 18.22 15.71
CA PHE A 103 19.38 19.67 15.54
C PHE A 103 19.12 20.47 16.81
N ILE A 104 19.37 19.88 17.98
CA ILE A 104 19.51 20.65 19.20
C ILE A 104 20.98 21.04 19.30
N SER A 105 21.32 22.20 18.74
CA SER A 105 22.55 22.90 19.11
C SER A 105 22.61 23.02 20.64
N ALA A 106 23.81 22.89 21.20
CA ALA A 106 24.14 22.87 22.62
C ALA A 106 23.79 24.15 23.43
N THR A 107 22.81 24.93 22.96
CA THR A 107 22.34 26.19 23.55
C THR A 107 20.90 26.13 24.08
N ALA A 108 20.11 25.09 23.75
CA ALA A 108 18.74 24.97 24.27
C ALA A 108 18.64 24.29 25.65
N GLY A 109 19.65 23.52 26.07
CA GLY A 109 19.72 22.90 27.40
C GLY A 109 20.19 23.83 28.52
N LEU A 110 20.57 25.07 28.20
CA LEU A 110 21.04 26.08 29.17
C LEU A 110 19.97 27.12 29.52
N ALA A 111 18.81 27.10 28.85
CA ALA A 111 17.74 28.09 29.06
C ALA A 111 16.85 27.81 30.28
N ALA A 112 17.07 26.71 31.01
CA ALA A 112 16.40 26.41 32.28
C ALA A 112 17.25 26.77 33.52
N GLN A 113 18.48 27.25 33.34
CA GLN A 113 19.31 27.74 34.44
C GLN A 113 19.55 29.24 34.28
N ASN A 114 19.07 30.01 35.26
CA ASN A 114 19.46 31.40 35.44
C ASN A 114 20.97 31.46 35.73
N VAL A 115 21.77 31.70 34.70
CA VAL A 115 23.15 32.17 34.85
C VAL A 115 23.31 33.40 33.96
N ASP A 116 23.46 34.54 34.62
CA ASP A 116 23.78 35.83 33.98
C ASP A 116 25.12 35.71 33.23
N LEU A 117 25.06 35.84 31.92
CA LEU A 117 26.23 35.96 31.03
C LEU A 117 26.23 37.35 30.38
N GLU A 118 26.27 38.39 31.21
CA GLU A 118 26.39 39.79 30.80
C GLU A 118 27.83 40.32 30.81
N ALA A 119 28.83 39.43 30.80
CA ALA A 119 30.24 39.81 30.70
C ALA A 119 31.00 38.84 29.82
N VAL A 120 30.92 39.02 28.48
CA VAL A 120 32.06 38.88 27.54
C VAL A 120 31.59 39.25 26.13
N SER A 121 32.24 40.26 25.56
CA SER A 121 32.22 40.66 24.15
C SER A 121 30.98 41.39 23.61
N GLY A 122 31.05 42.72 23.67
CA GLY A 122 30.10 43.62 23.02
C GLY A 122 30.21 43.59 21.50
N ARG A 123 29.08 43.31 20.83
CA ARG A 123 28.65 43.92 19.55
C ARG A 123 27.20 43.52 19.25
N LYS A 124 26.31 44.50 19.23
CA LYS A 124 24.89 44.33 18.87
C LYS A 124 24.74 44.27 17.35
N ILE A 125 24.20 43.18 16.81
CA ILE A 125 23.55 43.14 15.49
C ILE A 125 22.07 42.88 15.73
N SER A 126 21.24 43.91 15.57
CA SER A 126 19.80 43.81 15.71
C SER A 126 19.15 43.53 14.34
N THR A 127 18.78 42.29 14.06
CA THR A 127 17.72 42.00 13.07
C THR A 127 16.38 42.17 13.78
N ARG A 128 15.76 43.33 13.59
CA ARG A 128 14.43 43.65 14.14
C ARG A 128 13.36 42.93 13.30
N VAL A 129 13.13 41.66 13.59
CA VAL A 129 11.91 40.96 13.17
C VAL A 129 10.99 40.91 14.37
N ASP A 130 9.80 41.52 14.25
CA ASP A 130 8.78 41.54 15.30
C ASP A 130 8.34 40.10 15.61
N THR A 131 8.87 39.51 16.69
CA THR A 131 8.60 38.13 17.12
C THR A 131 7.11 37.83 17.24
N LYS A 132 6.32 38.79 17.74
CA LYS A 132 4.86 38.69 17.86
C LYS A 132 4.14 38.58 16.51
N LYS A 133 4.67 39.16 15.44
CA LYS A 133 4.07 39.03 14.09
C LYS A 133 4.40 37.67 13.48
N LEU A 134 5.59 37.14 13.78
CA LEU A 134 6.04 35.84 13.31
C LEU A 134 5.20 34.71 13.96
N GLU A 135 5.03 34.74 15.28
CA GLU A 135 4.16 33.80 16.01
C GLU A 135 2.71 33.86 15.50
N LYS A 136 2.18 35.06 15.22
CA LYS A 136 0.82 35.22 14.69
C LYS A 136 0.70 34.69 13.25
N ALA A 137 1.77 34.72 12.46
CA ALA A 137 1.80 34.13 11.13
C ALA A 137 1.88 32.60 11.21
N GLU A 138 2.72 32.07 12.09
CA GLU A 138 2.86 30.63 12.33
C GLU A 138 1.57 30.00 12.88
N ALA A 139 0.91 30.65 13.84
CA ALA A 139 -0.38 30.20 14.37
C ALA A 139 -1.50 30.22 13.30
N LYS A 140 -1.46 31.19 12.37
CA LYS A 140 -2.40 31.24 11.23
C LYS A 140 -2.13 30.14 10.21
N ILE A 141 -0.88 29.77 10.00
CA ILE A 141 -0.51 28.66 9.10
C ILE A 141 -0.92 27.33 9.74
N LYS A 142 -0.61 27.14 11.03
CA LYS A 142 -0.99 25.95 11.80
C LYS A 142 -2.51 25.74 11.82
N SER A 143 -3.29 26.77 12.13
CA SER A 143 -4.76 26.68 12.11
C SER A 143 -5.36 26.45 10.70
N LYS A 144 -4.69 26.88 9.63
CA LYS A 144 -5.09 26.56 8.25
C LYS A 144 -4.79 25.11 7.88
N ILE A 145 -3.66 24.57 8.33
CA ILE A 145 -3.27 23.17 8.14
C ILE A 145 -4.24 22.26 8.93
N GLU A 146 -4.49 22.54 10.21
CA GLU A 146 -5.45 21.80 11.03
C GLU A 146 -6.87 21.81 10.44
N LYS A 147 -7.32 22.93 9.84
CA LYS A 147 -8.63 22.98 9.14
C LYS A 147 -8.66 22.15 7.86
N ARG A 148 -7.54 22.04 7.13
CA ARG A 148 -7.42 21.14 5.96
C ARG A 148 -7.41 19.67 6.39
N GLU A 149 -6.63 19.34 7.42
CA GLU A 149 -6.56 17.99 7.98
C GLU A 149 -7.89 17.53 8.58
N ARG A 150 -8.62 18.40 9.30
CA ARG A 150 -9.96 18.06 9.83
C ARG A 150 -10.98 17.80 8.72
N ARG A 151 -10.91 18.50 7.59
CA ARG A 151 -11.79 18.21 6.42
C ARG A 151 -11.44 16.87 5.78
N SER A 152 -10.16 16.59 5.57
CA SER A 152 -9.68 15.29 5.04
C SER A 152 -10.04 14.13 5.98
N ASN A 153 -9.86 14.31 7.29
CA ASN A 153 -10.16 13.28 8.29
C ASN A 153 -11.67 13.06 8.48
N TYR A 154 -12.50 14.10 8.36
CA TYR A 154 -13.96 13.96 8.46
C TYR A 154 -14.54 13.18 7.27
N GLU A 155 -13.94 13.28 6.09
CA GLU A 155 -14.29 12.48 4.91
C GLU A 155 -13.78 11.03 5.02
N ALA A 156 -12.54 10.82 5.50
CA ALA A 156 -11.96 9.49 5.68
C ALA A 156 -12.60 8.68 6.82
N SER A 157 -13.02 9.32 7.92
CA SER A 157 -13.61 8.64 9.08
C SER A 157 -15.02 8.09 8.80
N LYS A 158 -15.74 8.69 7.85
CA LYS A 158 -17.08 8.24 7.45
C LYS A 158 -17.05 6.94 6.63
N LEU A 159 -15.88 6.60 6.06
CA LEU A 159 -15.65 5.43 5.22
C LEU A 159 -15.19 4.18 6.01
N LEU A 160 -14.90 4.30 7.30
CA LEU A 160 -14.32 3.23 8.12
C LEU A 160 -15.34 2.42 8.94
N SER A 161 -16.61 2.85 9.01
CA SER A 161 -17.67 2.04 9.63
C SER A 161 -18.06 0.92 8.66
N LYS A 162 -17.80 -0.34 9.05
CA LYS A 162 -18.12 -1.56 8.31
C LYS A 162 -19.53 -1.50 7.72
N LYS A 163 -19.62 -1.18 6.44
CA LYS A 163 -20.81 -1.32 5.59
C LYS A 163 -20.42 -2.16 4.39
N ASN A 164 -21.39 -2.91 3.87
CA ASN A 164 -21.23 -3.86 2.77
C ASN A 164 -20.37 -3.29 1.64
N ASN A 165 -19.49 -4.11 1.06
CA ASN A 165 -18.53 -3.69 0.00
C ASN A 165 -19.21 -2.90 -1.13
N ASP A 166 -20.48 -3.19 -1.44
CA ASP A 166 -21.25 -2.53 -2.49
C ASP A 166 -21.71 -1.11 -2.10
N GLU A 167 -22.05 -0.88 -0.82
CA GLU A 167 -22.43 0.44 -0.31
C GLU A 167 -21.21 1.37 -0.24
N PHE A 168 -20.04 0.80 0.07
CA PHE A 168 -18.74 1.48 -0.02
C PHE A 168 -18.40 1.83 -1.47
N LEU A 169 -18.54 0.89 -2.42
CA LEU A 169 -18.30 1.13 -3.84
C LEU A 169 -19.22 2.21 -4.42
N MET A 170 -20.51 2.25 -4.04
CA MET A 170 -21.44 3.33 -4.45
C MET A 170 -21.08 4.70 -3.85
N GLN A 171 -20.59 4.76 -2.60
CA GLN A 171 -20.15 6.01 -1.98
C GLN A 171 -18.82 6.52 -2.54
N VAL A 172 -17.92 5.60 -2.88
CA VAL A 172 -16.61 5.92 -3.47
C VAL A 172 -16.79 6.31 -4.95
N ASN A 173 -17.69 5.64 -5.67
CA ASN A 173 -17.97 5.88 -7.08
C ASN A 173 -19.45 6.30 -7.27
N PRO A 174 -19.87 7.52 -6.86
CA PRO A 174 -21.25 7.98 -7.08
C PRO A 174 -21.62 7.96 -8.56
N ILE A 175 -22.91 7.82 -8.90
CA ILE A 175 -23.40 7.97 -10.29
C ILE A 175 -22.81 9.28 -10.76
N LEU A 176 -21.91 9.20 -11.73
CA LEU A 176 -21.41 10.37 -12.38
C LEU A 176 -22.60 10.90 -13.18
N ASP A 177 -23.36 11.81 -12.59
CA ASP A 177 -24.23 12.70 -13.33
C ASP A 177 -23.35 13.36 -14.38
N TYR A 178 -23.49 12.89 -15.63
CA TYR A 178 -22.70 13.32 -16.79
C TYR A 178 -22.77 14.84 -17.00
N THR A 179 -23.78 15.47 -16.41
CA THR A 179 -24.02 16.93 -16.35
C THR A 179 -23.06 17.66 -15.41
N THR A 180 -22.60 17.03 -14.32
CA THR A 180 -21.76 17.68 -13.27
C THR A 180 -20.25 17.51 -13.51
N THR A 181 -19.86 16.55 -14.35
CA THR A 181 -18.46 16.19 -14.63
C THR A 181 -17.98 16.52 -16.04
N LYS A 182 -18.88 16.96 -16.95
CA LYS A 182 -18.50 17.55 -18.24
C LYS A 182 -17.58 18.76 -18.00
N GLY A 183 -16.29 18.60 -18.29
CA GLY A 183 -15.27 19.66 -18.22
C GLY A 183 -14.34 19.62 -17.02
N LYS A 184 -14.50 18.70 -16.06
CA LYS A 184 -13.49 18.50 -14.99
C LYS A 184 -12.32 17.68 -15.53
N LEU A 185 -11.11 18.13 -15.23
CA LEU A 185 -9.88 17.38 -15.54
C LEU A 185 -9.90 16.04 -14.79
N LYS A 186 -9.69 14.94 -15.52
CA LYS A 186 -9.62 13.58 -14.97
C LYS A 186 -8.19 13.18 -14.58
N ASP A 187 -7.29 14.15 -14.43
CA ASP A 187 -5.91 13.93 -14.03
C ASP A 187 -5.82 13.79 -12.50
N VAL A 188 -5.06 12.81 -12.04
CA VAL A 188 -4.75 12.61 -10.62
C VAL A 188 -3.39 13.24 -10.34
N LYS A 189 -3.35 14.27 -9.49
CA LYS A 189 -2.09 14.87 -9.02
C LYS A 189 -2.08 14.87 -7.50
N VAL A 190 -1.08 14.20 -6.95
CA VAL A 190 -0.83 14.11 -5.53
C VAL A 190 0.61 14.50 -5.31
N GLU A 191 0.83 15.53 -4.51
CA GLU A 191 2.15 16.06 -4.20
C GLU A 191 2.49 15.83 -2.72
N ASN A 192 3.76 15.56 -2.45
CA ASN A 192 4.33 15.43 -1.10
C ASN A 192 3.53 14.51 -0.17
N PHE A 193 3.28 13.28 -0.61
CA PHE A 193 2.64 12.27 0.25
C PHE A 193 3.65 11.27 0.79
N ASP A 194 3.39 10.82 2.02
CA ASP A 194 4.16 9.80 2.72
C ASP A 194 3.30 8.56 2.93
N ILE A 195 3.90 7.38 2.75
CA ILE A 195 3.24 6.11 3.03
C ILE A 195 4.11 5.31 3.98
N SER A 196 3.51 4.89 5.09
CA SER A 196 4.12 3.99 6.06
C SER A 196 3.18 2.83 6.35
N PHE A 197 3.70 1.61 6.39
CA PHE A 197 2.93 0.41 6.75
C PHE A 197 3.71 -0.43 7.75
N GLY A 198 3.08 -0.82 8.86
CA GLY A 198 3.70 -1.67 9.88
C GLY A 198 5.01 -1.12 10.45
N GLY A 199 5.12 0.20 10.62
CA GLY A 199 6.34 0.88 11.10
C GLY A 199 7.46 1.04 10.06
N LYS A 200 7.33 0.46 8.86
CA LYS A 200 8.27 0.64 7.75
C LYS A 200 7.81 1.79 6.85
N ARG A 201 8.73 2.70 6.52
CA ARG A 201 8.49 3.75 5.52
C ARG A 201 8.59 3.14 4.12
N ILE A 202 7.55 3.35 3.32
CA ILE A 202 7.42 2.83 1.95
C ILE A 202 7.75 3.93 0.94
N LEU A 203 7.21 5.13 1.17
CA LEU A 203 7.43 6.32 0.35
C LEU A 203 7.55 7.55 1.26
N THR A 204 8.48 8.44 0.91
CA THR A 204 8.74 9.71 1.59
C THR A 204 8.77 10.84 0.57
N ASN A 205 8.00 11.92 0.82
CA ASN A 205 7.82 13.09 -0.04
C ASN A 205 7.62 12.72 -1.52
N ALA A 206 6.80 11.70 -1.78
CA ALA A 206 6.58 11.22 -3.14
C ALA A 206 5.60 12.14 -3.88
N ASN A 207 5.79 12.24 -5.20
CA ASN A 207 4.91 12.96 -6.10
C ASN A 207 4.35 11.99 -7.14
N LEU A 208 3.03 11.98 -7.31
CA LEU A 208 2.31 11.12 -8.24
C LEU A 208 1.44 11.98 -9.15
N SER A 209 1.71 11.93 -10.46
CA SER A 209 0.93 12.62 -11.48
C SER A 209 0.49 11.63 -12.55
N LEU A 210 -0.78 11.26 -12.54
CA LEU A 210 -1.42 10.42 -13.55
C LEU A 210 -2.29 11.28 -14.45
N ALA A 211 -1.94 11.36 -15.73
CA ALA A 211 -2.73 12.04 -16.75
C ALA A 211 -3.77 11.08 -17.32
N HIS A 212 -4.97 11.60 -17.61
CA HIS A 212 -6.06 10.78 -18.13
C HIS A 212 -5.70 10.13 -19.48
N GLY A 213 -6.04 8.83 -19.61
CA GLY A 213 -5.82 8.07 -20.85
C GLY A 213 -4.38 7.59 -21.05
N ARG A 214 -3.49 7.80 -20.07
CA ARG A 214 -2.15 7.23 -20.07
C ARG A 214 -2.10 5.91 -19.30
N ARG A 215 -1.10 5.09 -19.64
CA ARG A 215 -0.88 3.75 -19.08
C ARG A 215 0.45 3.73 -18.36
N TYR A 216 0.39 3.64 -17.04
CA TYR A 216 1.53 3.70 -16.15
C TYR A 216 1.92 2.29 -15.71
N GLY A 217 3.20 1.93 -15.86
CA GLY A 217 3.77 0.72 -15.28
C GLY A 217 4.50 1.05 -13.98
N LEU A 218 4.09 0.47 -12.85
CA LEU A 218 4.77 0.61 -11.56
C LEU A 218 5.77 -0.54 -11.35
N ILE A 219 7.04 -0.18 -11.25
CA ILE A 219 8.16 -1.11 -11.13
C ILE A 219 8.92 -0.82 -9.85
N GLY A 220 9.36 -1.86 -9.17
CA GLY A 220 10.14 -1.78 -7.95
C GLY A 220 10.46 -3.17 -7.43
N ARG A 221 11.36 -3.27 -6.45
CA ARG A 221 11.69 -4.56 -5.81
C ARG A 221 10.49 -5.14 -5.06
N ASN A 222 10.40 -6.46 -4.99
CA ASN A 222 9.35 -7.13 -4.21
C ASN A 222 9.47 -6.71 -2.74
N GLY A 223 8.35 -6.43 -2.08
CA GLY A 223 8.33 -6.00 -0.68
C GLY A 223 8.70 -4.53 -0.43
N ILE A 224 8.82 -3.70 -1.48
CA ILE A 224 9.00 -2.24 -1.32
C ILE A 224 7.68 -1.50 -1.03
N GLY A 225 6.53 -2.15 -1.26
CA GLY A 225 5.20 -1.58 -0.97
C GLY A 225 4.38 -1.17 -2.19
N LYS A 226 4.62 -1.74 -3.38
CA LYS A 226 3.84 -1.48 -4.62
C LYS A 226 2.33 -1.72 -4.40
N SER A 227 1.97 -2.90 -3.91
CA SER A 227 0.59 -3.26 -3.56
C SER A 227 0.01 -2.35 -2.48
N THR A 228 0.83 -1.91 -1.52
CA THR A 228 0.41 -0.96 -0.49
C THR A 228 0.09 0.42 -1.08
N LEU A 229 0.86 0.89 -2.06
CA LEU A 229 0.56 2.13 -2.79
C LEU A 229 -0.79 2.02 -3.52
N LEU A 230 -1.06 0.90 -4.18
CA LEU A 230 -2.35 0.71 -4.85
C LEU A 230 -3.51 0.63 -3.86
N ARG A 231 -3.33 -0.06 -2.72
CA ARG A 231 -4.34 -0.19 -1.66
C ARG A 231 -4.69 1.14 -0.99
N THR A 232 -3.67 1.93 -0.69
CA THR A 232 -3.86 3.28 -0.10
C THR A 232 -4.53 4.23 -1.09
N MET A 233 -4.26 4.06 -2.39
CA MET A 233 -4.94 4.79 -3.46
C MET A 233 -6.40 4.37 -3.63
N SER A 234 -6.70 3.07 -3.62
CA SER A 234 -8.06 2.55 -3.76
C SER A 234 -8.96 2.96 -2.60
N ARG A 235 -8.41 2.99 -1.38
CA ARG A 235 -9.07 3.47 -0.16
C ARG A 235 -9.18 4.98 -0.07
N ARG A 236 -8.61 5.73 -1.03
CA ARG A 236 -8.52 7.20 -1.02
C ARG A 236 -7.89 7.78 0.26
N GLU A 237 -6.95 7.04 0.86
CA GLU A 237 -6.09 7.58 1.94
C GLU A 237 -5.16 8.66 1.39
N ILE A 238 -4.77 8.50 0.12
CA ILE A 238 -4.12 9.53 -0.69
C ILE A 238 -5.21 10.43 -1.28
N SER A 239 -4.99 11.75 -1.32
CA SER A 239 -5.94 12.75 -1.82
C SER A 239 -6.21 12.65 -3.33
N VAL A 240 -6.93 11.61 -3.75
CA VAL A 240 -7.43 11.44 -5.12
C VAL A 240 -8.78 12.16 -5.27
N PRO A 241 -9.01 12.92 -6.36
CA PRO A 241 -10.29 13.58 -6.58
C PRO A 241 -11.49 12.61 -6.58
N THR A 242 -12.59 13.00 -5.93
CA THR A 242 -13.78 12.15 -5.72
C THR A 242 -14.58 11.87 -6.98
N HIS A 243 -14.43 12.70 -8.02
CA HIS A 243 -15.09 12.51 -9.32
C HIS A 243 -14.41 11.47 -10.22
N ILE A 244 -13.29 10.89 -9.78
CA ILE A 244 -12.56 9.87 -10.53
C ILE A 244 -12.95 8.51 -9.97
N SER A 245 -13.52 7.66 -10.82
CA SER A 245 -13.82 6.28 -10.46
C SER A 245 -12.54 5.46 -10.41
N ILE A 246 -12.27 4.83 -9.26
CA ILE A 246 -11.09 3.98 -9.05
C ILE A 246 -11.58 2.55 -8.85
N LEU A 247 -10.92 1.61 -9.52
CA LEU A 247 -11.12 0.19 -9.27
C LEU A 247 -9.77 -0.48 -9.10
N HIS A 248 -9.63 -1.25 -8.02
CA HIS A 248 -8.41 -1.98 -7.70
C HIS A 248 -8.69 -3.47 -7.65
N VAL A 249 -7.90 -4.24 -8.39
CA VAL A 249 -7.94 -5.71 -8.40
C VAL A 249 -6.83 -6.24 -7.50
N GLU A 250 -7.15 -6.50 -6.22
CA GLU A 250 -6.18 -7.01 -5.22
C GLU A 250 -6.27 -8.51 -4.96
N GLN A 251 -7.47 -9.11 -5.04
CA GLN A 251 -7.74 -10.39 -4.41
C GLN A 251 -8.61 -11.32 -5.25
N GLU A 252 -8.38 -12.62 -5.05
CA GLU A 252 -9.24 -13.69 -5.52
C GLU A 252 -10.66 -13.46 -4.99
N MET A 253 -11.65 -13.72 -5.83
CA MET A 253 -13.05 -13.68 -5.41
C MET A 253 -13.34 -14.84 -4.47
N GLU A 254 -14.13 -14.60 -3.43
CA GLU A 254 -14.79 -15.69 -2.72
C GLU A 254 -15.75 -16.40 -3.70
N GLY A 255 -15.83 -17.72 -3.56
CA GLY A 255 -16.61 -18.54 -4.46
C GLY A 255 -18.05 -18.62 -3.98
N ASP A 256 -18.97 -18.07 -4.76
CA ASP A 256 -20.40 -18.06 -4.50
C ASP A 256 -21.15 -19.02 -5.43
N ASP A 257 -22.46 -19.14 -5.23
CA ASP A 257 -23.37 -19.89 -6.10
C ASP A 257 -23.72 -19.14 -7.41
N THR A 258 -23.28 -17.89 -7.53
CA THR A 258 -23.49 -17.07 -8.74
C THR A 258 -22.73 -17.66 -9.93
N SER A 259 -23.31 -17.58 -11.13
CA SER A 259 -22.61 -18.01 -12.35
C SER A 259 -21.49 -17.04 -12.72
N ALA A 260 -20.44 -17.51 -13.40
CA ALA A 260 -19.31 -16.66 -13.80
C ALA A 260 -19.76 -15.44 -14.63
N ILE A 261 -20.65 -15.62 -15.61
CA ILE A 261 -21.14 -14.50 -16.42
C ILE A 261 -21.93 -13.50 -15.60
N GLN A 262 -22.78 -13.98 -14.68
CA GLN A 262 -23.58 -13.11 -13.83
C GLN A 262 -22.72 -12.34 -12.83
N ALA A 263 -21.65 -12.95 -12.31
CA ALA A 263 -20.67 -12.27 -11.45
C ALA A 263 -19.94 -11.13 -12.16
N VAL A 264 -19.71 -11.23 -13.49
CA VAL A 264 -19.19 -10.13 -14.30
C VAL A 264 -20.23 -9.04 -14.51
N LEU A 265 -21.46 -9.43 -14.81
CA LEU A 265 -22.56 -8.49 -15.07
C LEU A 265 -22.96 -7.69 -13.81
N SER A 266 -22.93 -8.30 -12.62
CA SER A 266 -23.19 -7.63 -11.35
C SER A 266 -22.03 -6.76 -10.87
N ALA A 267 -20.88 -6.80 -11.53
CA ALA A 267 -19.78 -5.88 -11.22
C ALA A 267 -20.15 -4.42 -11.54
N ASP A 268 -21.03 -4.21 -12.53
CA ASP A 268 -21.60 -2.89 -12.80
C ASP A 268 -22.80 -2.64 -11.88
N ILE A 269 -22.47 -2.13 -10.69
CA ILE A 269 -23.42 -1.80 -9.63
C ILE A 269 -24.51 -0.84 -10.14
N TRP A 270 -24.18 0.06 -11.07
CA TRP A 270 -25.14 1.02 -11.61
C TRP A 270 -26.16 0.37 -12.52
N ARG A 271 -25.70 -0.54 -13.38
CA ARG A 271 -26.60 -1.34 -14.21
C ARG A 271 -27.54 -2.17 -13.34
N GLU A 272 -27.03 -2.82 -12.31
CA GLU A 272 -27.86 -3.64 -11.42
C GLU A 272 -28.87 -2.80 -10.64
N HIS A 273 -28.46 -1.64 -10.11
CA HIS A 273 -29.36 -0.70 -9.48
C HIS A 273 -30.47 -0.24 -10.43
N LEU A 274 -30.13 0.19 -11.66
CA LEU A 274 -31.12 0.63 -12.65
C LEU A 274 -32.10 -0.47 -13.05
N LEU A 275 -31.64 -1.71 -13.23
CA LEU A 275 -32.50 -2.86 -13.51
C LEU A 275 -33.41 -3.21 -12.31
N SER A 276 -32.90 -3.05 -11.08
CA SER A 276 -33.73 -3.23 -9.88
C SER A 276 -34.81 -2.15 -9.74
N GLU A 277 -34.46 -0.90 -10.08
CA GLU A 277 -35.37 0.25 -10.09
C GLU A 277 -36.42 0.14 -11.20
N GLU A 278 -36.03 -0.34 -12.39
CA GLU A 278 -36.95 -0.66 -13.49
C GLU A 278 -37.98 -1.71 -13.06
N LYS A 279 -37.53 -2.81 -12.44
CA LYS A 279 -38.41 -3.88 -11.95
C LYS A 279 -39.38 -3.38 -10.88
N SER A 280 -38.91 -2.57 -9.92
CA SER A 280 -39.76 -2.05 -8.86
C SER A 280 -40.80 -1.07 -9.38
N LEU A 281 -40.44 -0.21 -10.34
CA LEU A 281 -41.39 0.71 -10.99
C LEU A 281 -42.43 -0.03 -11.85
N ASN A 282 -42.01 -1.07 -12.58
CA ASN A 282 -42.95 -1.90 -13.34
C ASN A 282 -43.94 -2.63 -12.43
N LEU A 283 -43.48 -3.14 -11.28
CA LEU A 283 -44.35 -3.74 -10.27
C LEU A 283 -45.33 -2.69 -9.70
N GLN A 284 -44.85 -1.50 -9.34
CA GLN A 284 -45.70 -0.41 -8.86
C GLN A 284 -46.78 -0.02 -9.88
N ILE A 285 -46.45 0.06 -11.18
CA ILE A 285 -47.43 0.35 -12.23
C ILE A 285 -48.47 -0.77 -12.30
N SER A 286 -48.04 -2.03 -12.25
CA SER A 286 -48.96 -3.19 -12.29
C SER A 286 -49.90 -3.23 -11.07
N GLU A 287 -49.41 -2.89 -9.88
CA GLU A 287 -50.22 -2.82 -8.65
C GLU A 287 -51.25 -1.68 -8.72
N LEU A 288 -50.85 -0.51 -9.22
CA LEU A 288 -51.74 0.63 -9.45
C LEU A 288 -52.79 0.36 -10.55
N GLU A 289 -52.55 -0.58 -11.45
CA GLU A 289 -53.54 -1.05 -12.43
C GLU A 289 -54.53 -2.07 -11.85
N GLN A 290 -54.07 -2.92 -10.92
CA GLN A 290 -54.89 -3.97 -10.31
C GLN A 290 -55.82 -3.45 -9.21
N ASN A 291 -55.44 -2.39 -8.48
CA ASN A 291 -56.22 -1.80 -7.39
C ASN A 291 -56.69 -0.36 -7.69
N PRO A 292 -57.58 -0.13 -8.67
CA PRO A 292 -58.07 1.21 -9.01
C PRO A 292 -59.03 1.81 -7.98
N GLU A 293 -59.62 1.00 -7.09
CA GLU A 293 -60.64 1.45 -6.13
C GLU A 293 -60.07 2.07 -4.83
N GLU A 294 -58.77 1.93 -4.57
CA GLU A 294 -58.12 2.37 -3.31
C GLU A 294 -57.63 3.83 -3.33
N PHE A 295 -57.58 4.48 -4.51
CA PHE A 295 -57.02 5.82 -4.68
C PHE A 295 -57.92 6.75 -5.50
N ASP A 296 -57.91 8.05 -5.19
CA ASP A 296 -58.53 9.08 -6.04
C ASP A 296 -57.94 9.04 -7.45
N GLU A 297 -58.80 9.10 -8.47
CA GLU A 297 -58.47 8.99 -9.90
C GLU A 297 -57.33 9.94 -10.32
N VAL A 298 -57.36 11.18 -9.82
CA VAL A 298 -56.32 12.21 -10.05
C VAL A 298 -54.98 11.84 -9.44
N THR A 299 -54.97 11.24 -8.25
CA THR A 299 -53.72 10.86 -7.55
C THR A 299 -53.09 9.62 -8.19
N LEU A 300 -53.93 8.73 -8.71
CA LEU A 300 -53.52 7.51 -9.42
C LEU A 300 -52.83 7.86 -10.74
N GLU A 301 -53.41 8.80 -11.50
CA GLU A 301 -52.84 9.31 -12.76
C GLU A 301 -51.50 10.02 -12.52
N GLN A 302 -51.40 10.89 -11.50
CA GLN A 302 -50.14 11.56 -11.14
C GLN A 302 -49.02 10.59 -10.75
N LYS A 303 -49.33 9.54 -9.97
CA LYS A 303 -48.34 8.51 -9.59
C LYS A 303 -47.87 7.70 -10.79
N LYS A 304 -48.79 7.33 -11.69
CA LYS A 304 -48.46 6.64 -12.95
C LYS A 304 -47.59 7.51 -13.85
N ASP A 305 -47.91 8.78 -14.01
CA ASP A 305 -47.13 9.72 -14.82
C ASP A 305 -45.72 9.96 -14.25
N ALA A 306 -45.59 10.07 -12.93
CA ALA A 306 -44.29 10.17 -12.27
C ALA A 306 -43.44 8.90 -12.46
N ALA A 307 -44.03 7.71 -12.27
CA ALA A 307 -43.34 6.44 -12.50
C ALA A 307 -42.92 6.26 -13.96
N ASN A 308 -43.78 6.60 -14.92
CA ASN A 308 -43.48 6.55 -16.35
C ASN A 308 -42.38 7.55 -16.75
N THR A 309 -42.37 8.75 -16.16
CA THR A 309 -41.30 9.73 -16.39
C THR A 309 -39.97 9.19 -15.88
N ARG A 310 -39.95 8.60 -14.69
CA ARG A 310 -38.75 7.98 -14.12
C ARG A 310 -38.28 6.77 -14.93
N LEU A 311 -39.18 5.91 -15.40
CA LEU A 311 -38.85 4.79 -16.28
C LEU A 311 -38.19 5.26 -17.58
N LYS A 312 -38.69 6.34 -18.20
CA LYS A 312 -38.05 6.94 -19.38
C LYS A 312 -36.62 7.37 -19.11
N GLU A 313 -36.36 8.01 -17.97
CA GLU A 313 -34.99 8.37 -17.57
C GLU A 313 -34.11 7.14 -17.37
N ILE A 314 -34.64 6.07 -16.77
CA ILE A 314 -33.92 4.81 -16.57
C ILE A 314 -33.60 4.14 -17.90
N TYR A 315 -34.55 4.03 -18.82
CA TYR A 315 -34.30 3.46 -20.14
C TYR A 315 -33.25 4.25 -20.92
N GLN A 316 -33.28 5.59 -20.85
CA GLN A 316 -32.24 6.42 -21.45
C GLN A 316 -30.85 6.11 -20.84
N LYS A 317 -30.76 5.97 -19.51
CA LYS A 317 -29.50 5.60 -18.84
C LYS A 317 -29.04 4.18 -19.18
N LEU A 318 -29.95 3.21 -19.27
CA LEU A 318 -29.64 1.84 -19.65
C LEU A 318 -29.15 1.73 -21.10
N GLU A 319 -29.71 2.55 -22.00
CA GLU A 319 -29.25 2.68 -23.38
C GLU A 319 -27.84 3.29 -23.44
N GLU A 320 -27.57 4.35 -22.66
CA GLU A 320 -26.24 4.96 -22.56
C GLU A 320 -25.17 3.98 -22.04
N ILE A 321 -25.52 3.07 -21.12
CA ILE A 321 -24.65 2.02 -20.58
C ILE A 321 -24.49 0.84 -21.57
N GLU A 322 -25.24 0.83 -22.67
CA GLU A 322 -25.35 -0.28 -23.62
C GLU A 322 -25.71 -1.61 -22.92
N SER A 323 -26.73 -1.60 -22.07
CA SER A 323 -27.14 -2.76 -21.26
C SER A 323 -27.44 -4.00 -22.10
N ASP A 324 -27.99 -3.83 -23.31
CA ASP A 324 -28.33 -4.95 -24.22
C ASP A 324 -27.09 -5.68 -24.74
N LYS A 325 -25.97 -4.97 -24.94
CA LYS A 325 -24.69 -5.55 -25.39
C LYS A 325 -23.83 -6.06 -24.23
N ALA A 326 -24.26 -5.84 -22.99
CA ALA A 326 -23.48 -6.14 -21.79
C ALA A 326 -23.13 -7.64 -21.70
N GLU A 327 -24.09 -8.53 -21.96
CA GLU A 327 -23.88 -9.97 -21.89
C GLU A 327 -22.87 -10.46 -22.93
N SER A 328 -22.99 -9.99 -24.17
CA SER A 328 -22.01 -10.31 -25.22
C SER A 328 -20.62 -9.77 -24.92
N ARG A 329 -20.50 -8.56 -24.34
CA ARG A 329 -19.22 -8.02 -23.85
C ARG A 329 -18.62 -8.87 -22.74
N ALA A 330 -19.42 -9.24 -21.74
CA ALA A 330 -18.97 -10.07 -20.62
C ALA A 330 -18.48 -11.43 -21.11
N ALA A 331 -19.22 -12.09 -22.00
CA ALA A 331 -18.82 -13.36 -22.61
C ALA A 331 -17.52 -13.24 -23.41
N ALA A 332 -17.34 -12.14 -24.17
CA ALA A 332 -16.11 -11.89 -24.92
C ALA A 332 -14.88 -11.69 -24.01
N ILE A 333 -15.03 -10.96 -22.91
CA ILE A 333 -13.97 -10.76 -21.91
C ILE A 333 -13.60 -12.08 -21.23
N LEU A 334 -14.61 -12.85 -20.81
CA LEU A 334 -14.40 -14.18 -20.19
C LEU A 334 -13.69 -15.13 -21.14
N SER A 335 -14.14 -15.21 -22.40
CA SER A 335 -13.50 -16.04 -23.42
C SER A 335 -12.06 -15.63 -23.68
N GLY A 336 -11.78 -14.32 -23.74
CA GLY A 336 -10.43 -13.78 -23.91
C GLY A 336 -9.47 -14.10 -22.75
N LEU A 337 -9.99 -14.16 -21.53
CA LEU A 337 -9.24 -14.59 -20.34
C LEU A 337 -9.11 -16.12 -20.20
N GLY A 338 -9.62 -16.87 -21.17
CA GLY A 338 -9.49 -18.33 -21.26
C GLY A 338 -10.65 -19.12 -20.67
N PHE A 339 -11.78 -18.49 -20.31
CA PHE A 339 -12.98 -19.24 -19.89
C PHE A 339 -13.69 -19.86 -21.10
N PRO A 340 -13.79 -21.20 -21.17
CA PRO A 340 -14.58 -21.85 -22.22
C PRO A 340 -16.06 -21.50 -22.07
N ALA A 341 -16.76 -21.35 -23.20
CA ALA A 341 -18.16 -20.92 -23.23
C ALA A 341 -19.08 -21.77 -22.36
N ASP A 342 -18.82 -23.09 -22.31
CA ASP A 342 -19.62 -24.03 -21.53
C ASP A 342 -19.55 -23.76 -20.02
N ARG A 343 -18.41 -23.23 -19.54
CA ARG A 343 -18.20 -22.91 -18.12
C ARG A 343 -18.69 -21.52 -17.72
N HIS A 344 -19.21 -20.71 -18.64
CA HIS A 344 -19.71 -19.38 -18.30
C HIS A 344 -20.89 -19.43 -17.32
N ARG A 345 -21.64 -20.54 -17.34
CA ARG A 345 -22.81 -20.79 -16.48
C ARG A 345 -22.47 -21.53 -15.19
N ASP A 346 -21.23 -22.00 -15.04
CA ASP A 346 -20.82 -22.72 -13.84
C ASP A 346 -20.77 -21.75 -12.64
N PRO A 347 -21.19 -22.21 -11.45
CA PRO A 347 -21.13 -21.41 -10.24
C PRO A 347 -19.68 -21.13 -9.82
N THR A 348 -19.45 -19.94 -9.28
CA THR A 348 -18.09 -19.44 -9.01
C THR A 348 -17.31 -20.27 -7.98
N LYS A 349 -18.02 -20.95 -7.07
CA LYS A 349 -17.44 -21.89 -6.11
C LYS A 349 -16.68 -23.07 -6.73
N LEU A 350 -17.03 -23.50 -7.96
CA LEU A 350 -16.36 -24.63 -8.63
C LEU A 350 -15.00 -24.26 -9.23
N PHE A 351 -14.73 -22.97 -9.42
CA PHE A 351 -13.46 -22.50 -9.94
C PHE A 351 -12.37 -22.53 -8.87
N SER A 352 -11.14 -22.88 -9.27
CA SER A 352 -9.96 -22.75 -8.41
C SER A 352 -9.57 -21.28 -8.22
N GLY A 353 -8.73 -20.98 -7.23
CA GLY A 353 -8.29 -19.61 -6.91
C GLY A 353 -7.78 -18.82 -8.13
N GLY A 354 -6.97 -19.44 -8.99
CA GLY A 354 -6.49 -18.82 -10.23
C GLY A 354 -7.60 -18.45 -11.21
N TRP A 355 -8.64 -19.29 -11.37
CA TRP A 355 -9.81 -18.95 -12.18
C TRP A 355 -10.64 -17.84 -11.53
N ARG A 356 -10.77 -17.83 -10.20
CA ARG A 356 -11.46 -16.74 -9.48
C ARG A 356 -10.72 -15.41 -9.58
N MET A 357 -9.39 -15.42 -9.63
CA MET A 357 -8.57 -14.24 -9.92
C MET A 357 -8.84 -13.72 -11.35
N ARG A 358 -8.90 -14.60 -12.34
CA ARG A 358 -9.27 -14.22 -13.73
C ARG A 358 -10.68 -13.62 -13.78
N LEU A 359 -11.61 -14.14 -12.99
CA LEU A 359 -12.95 -13.59 -12.88
C LEU A 359 -12.95 -12.19 -12.25
N ALA A 360 -12.14 -11.96 -11.21
CA ALA A 360 -11.96 -10.63 -10.61
C ALA A 360 -11.41 -9.62 -11.64
N LEU A 361 -10.44 -10.05 -12.46
CA LEU A 361 -9.93 -9.25 -13.57
C LEU A 361 -11.02 -8.98 -14.62
N ALA A 362 -11.82 -9.98 -14.98
CA ALA A 362 -12.93 -9.85 -15.93
C ALA A 362 -13.95 -8.80 -15.47
N ARG A 363 -14.35 -8.85 -14.19
CA ARG A 363 -15.21 -7.85 -13.54
C ARG A 363 -14.63 -6.45 -13.69
N ALA A 364 -13.34 -6.29 -13.40
CA ALA A 364 -12.70 -4.99 -13.45
C ALA A 364 -12.60 -4.41 -14.87
N LEU A 365 -12.30 -5.25 -15.86
CA LEU A 365 -12.29 -4.86 -17.27
C LEU A 365 -13.69 -4.50 -17.79
N PHE A 366 -14.74 -5.12 -17.23
CA PHE A 366 -16.13 -4.86 -17.59
C PHE A 366 -16.62 -3.50 -17.07
N CYS A 367 -16.27 -3.12 -15.84
CA CYS A 367 -16.69 -1.85 -15.22
C CYS A 367 -16.15 -0.58 -15.90
N ARG A 368 -15.02 -0.67 -16.61
CA ARG A 368 -14.36 0.46 -17.32
C ARG A 368 -14.19 1.74 -16.46
N PRO A 369 -13.52 1.67 -15.31
CA PRO A 369 -13.26 2.84 -14.46
C PRO A 369 -12.39 3.90 -15.15
N ASP A 370 -12.39 5.13 -14.61
CA ASP A 370 -11.51 6.22 -15.05
C ASP A 370 -10.03 5.95 -14.70
N LEU A 371 -9.80 5.28 -13.57
CA LEU A 371 -8.50 4.78 -13.12
C LEU A 371 -8.61 3.30 -12.75
N LEU A 372 -7.98 2.45 -13.57
CA LEU A 372 -7.87 1.01 -13.31
C LEU A 372 -6.51 0.70 -12.68
N LEU A 373 -6.52 0.08 -11.50
CA LEU A 373 -5.35 -0.37 -10.77
C LEU A 373 -5.25 -1.90 -10.85
N LEU A 374 -4.16 -2.42 -11.43
CA LEU A 374 -3.92 -3.86 -11.58
C LEU A 374 -2.64 -4.23 -10.83
N ASP A 375 -2.73 -5.19 -9.90
CA ASP A 375 -1.57 -5.71 -9.17
C ASP A 375 -1.14 -7.09 -9.70
N GLU A 376 -0.01 -7.14 -10.40
CA GLU A 376 0.59 -8.34 -11.02
C GLU A 376 -0.42 -9.22 -11.78
N PRO A 377 -1.15 -8.67 -12.77
CA PRO A 377 -2.24 -9.39 -13.44
C PRO A 377 -1.76 -10.61 -14.26
N THR A 378 -0.48 -10.70 -14.61
CA THR A 378 0.08 -11.77 -15.44
C THR A 378 0.37 -13.06 -14.68
N ASN A 379 0.52 -13.02 -13.35
CA ASN A 379 1.00 -14.16 -12.55
C ASN A 379 0.12 -15.42 -12.62
N MET A 380 -1.18 -15.28 -12.89
CA MET A 380 -2.14 -16.40 -12.94
C MET A 380 -2.74 -16.60 -14.34
N LEU A 381 -2.15 -15.96 -15.35
CA LEU A 381 -2.61 -16.01 -16.74
C LEU A 381 -1.72 -16.92 -17.59
N ASP A 382 -2.36 -17.63 -18.52
CA ASP A 382 -1.66 -18.41 -19.53
C ASP A 382 -1.11 -17.47 -20.59
N ILE A 383 -0.05 -17.87 -21.31
CA ILE A 383 0.55 -17.06 -22.39
C ILE A 383 -0.51 -16.52 -23.38
N PRO A 384 -1.49 -17.31 -23.86
CA PRO A 384 -2.53 -16.77 -24.75
C PRO A 384 -3.42 -15.72 -24.08
N ALA A 385 -3.73 -15.90 -22.79
CA ALA A 385 -4.56 -14.96 -22.04
C ALA A 385 -3.81 -13.66 -21.72
N VAL A 386 -2.50 -13.75 -21.45
CA VAL A 386 -1.61 -12.57 -21.32
C VAL A 386 -1.58 -11.78 -22.63
N ALA A 387 -1.32 -12.45 -23.76
CA ALA A 387 -1.30 -11.80 -25.08
C ALA A 387 -2.64 -11.14 -25.44
N TRP A 388 -3.76 -11.78 -25.10
CA TRP A 388 -5.09 -11.17 -25.27
C TRP A 388 -5.26 -9.93 -24.37
N LEU A 389 -4.85 -10.04 -23.10
CA LEU A 389 -4.94 -8.94 -22.13
C LEU A 389 -4.10 -7.74 -22.58
N GLU A 390 -2.90 -7.95 -23.10
CA GLU A 390 -2.04 -6.90 -23.66
C GLU A 390 -2.75 -6.14 -24.78
N GLN A 391 -3.29 -6.87 -25.76
CA GLN A 391 -4.00 -6.26 -26.89
C GLN A 391 -5.27 -5.51 -26.44
N TYR A 392 -5.95 -6.03 -25.42
CA TYR A 392 -7.12 -5.40 -24.84
C TYR A 392 -6.76 -4.09 -24.11
N LEU A 393 -5.73 -4.12 -23.25
CA LEU A 393 -5.26 -2.97 -22.48
C LEU A 393 -4.59 -1.90 -23.34
N LYS A 394 -3.99 -2.27 -24.47
CA LYS A 394 -3.43 -1.31 -25.45
C LYS A 394 -4.50 -0.38 -26.03
N LYS A 395 -5.73 -0.86 -26.16
CA LYS A 395 -6.91 -0.10 -26.63
C LYS A 395 -7.70 0.56 -25.50
N TRP A 396 -7.20 0.49 -24.26
CA TRP A 396 -7.89 1.04 -23.10
C TRP A 396 -7.93 2.57 -23.17
N PRO A 397 -9.13 3.20 -23.12
CA PRO A 397 -9.26 4.65 -23.28
C PRO A 397 -8.99 5.45 -22.00
N SER A 398 -9.12 4.81 -20.84
CA SER A 398 -9.00 5.44 -19.53
C SER A 398 -7.57 5.32 -18.98
N THR A 399 -7.35 5.84 -17.77
CA THR A 399 -6.05 5.75 -17.10
C THR A 399 -5.84 4.34 -16.56
N LEU A 400 -4.64 3.80 -16.76
CA LEU A 400 -4.26 2.48 -16.27
C LEU A 400 -3.00 2.62 -15.41
N LEU A 401 -2.97 1.98 -14.25
CA LEU A 401 -1.76 1.81 -13.44
C LEU A 401 -1.58 0.31 -13.17
N VAL A 402 -0.56 -0.28 -13.79
CA VAL A 402 -0.27 -1.72 -13.64
C VAL A 402 1.03 -1.89 -12.87
N VAL A 403 0.98 -2.68 -11.81
CA VAL A 403 2.16 -3.25 -11.18
C VAL A 403 2.48 -4.55 -11.91
N SER A 404 3.66 -4.63 -12.50
CA SER A 404 4.12 -5.88 -13.12
C SER A 404 5.64 -6.01 -13.01
N HIS A 405 6.12 -7.25 -12.91
CA HIS A 405 7.52 -7.59 -13.12
C HIS A 405 7.81 -8.10 -14.53
N ASP A 406 6.78 -8.29 -15.36
CA ASP A 406 6.92 -8.77 -16.72
C ASP A 406 7.37 -7.62 -17.64
N ARG A 407 8.53 -7.83 -18.27
CA ARG A 407 9.18 -6.83 -19.11
C ARG A 407 8.48 -6.68 -20.45
N GLU A 408 8.03 -7.78 -21.04
CA GLU A 408 7.40 -7.79 -22.36
C GLU A 408 6.01 -7.14 -22.27
N PHE A 409 5.24 -7.55 -21.26
CA PHE A 409 3.94 -6.95 -20.96
C PHE A 409 4.02 -5.43 -20.75
N LEU A 410 4.98 -4.97 -19.94
CA LEU A 410 5.15 -3.54 -19.68
C LEU A 410 5.63 -2.77 -20.92
N ASP A 411 6.45 -3.37 -21.79
CA ASP A 411 6.92 -2.70 -23.00
C ASP A 411 5.78 -2.46 -24.01
N GLU A 412 4.83 -3.40 -24.10
CA GLU A 412 3.67 -3.29 -25.01
C GLU A 412 2.53 -2.43 -24.45
N VAL A 413 2.26 -2.50 -23.16
CA VAL A 413 1.10 -1.84 -22.54
C VAL A 413 1.45 -0.44 -22.01
N ALA A 414 2.60 -0.26 -21.36
CA ALA A 414 2.90 0.99 -20.65
C ALA A 414 3.36 2.12 -21.59
N THR A 415 2.81 3.31 -21.39
CA THR A 415 3.29 4.56 -22.03
C THR A 415 4.31 5.29 -21.17
N ASP A 416 4.25 5.06 -19.86
CA ASP A 416 5.07 5.71 -18.86
C ASP A 416 5.40 4.72 -17.74
N ILE A 417 6.58 4.85 -17.14
CA ILE A 417 7.04 4.00 -16.05
C ILE A 417 7.21 4.82 -14.77
N LEU A 418 6.61 4.32 -13.69
CA LEU A 418 6.85 4.76 -12.33
C LEU A 418 7.81 3.79 -11.67
N HIS A 419 8.99 4.27 -11.28
CA HIS A 419 10.01 3.45 -10.63
C HIS A 419 10.06 3.78 -9.14
N GLN A 420 9.63 2.83 -8.31
CA GLN A 420 9.72 2.91 -6.87
C GLN A 420 11.05 2.32 -6.40
N HIS A 421 11.88 3.16 -5.77
CA HIS A 421 13.17 2.78 -5.20
C HIS A 421 13.52 3.70 -4.04
N SER A 422 14.28 3.20 -3.05
CA SER A 422 14.85 4.01 -1.96
C SER A 422 13.87 4.99 -1.30
N GLU A 423 12.66 4.51 -0.99
CA GLU A 423 11.56 5.29 -0.40
C GLU A 423 11.08 6.49 -1.25
N ARG A 424 11.37 6.48 -2.56
CA ARG A 424 11.00 7.51 -3.53
C ARG A 424 10.27 6.91 -4.73
N LEU A 425 9.60 7.79 -5.46
CA LEU A 425 8.87 7.45 -6.68
C LEU A 425 9.35 8.34 -7.83
N ASP A 426 10.04 7.75 -8.79
CA ASP A 426 10.55 8.46 -9.96
C ASP A 426 9.65 8.21 -11.18
N TYR A 427 9.41 9.27 -11.96
CA TYR A 427 8.64 9.19 -13.19
C TYR A 427 9.56 9.18 -14.42
N TYR A 428 9.29 8.23 -15.33
CA TYR A 428 9.95 8.07 -16.61
C TYR A 428 8.90 8.02 -17.72
N LYS A 429 9.12 8.80 -18.77
CA LYS A 429 8.27 8.78 -19.96
C LYS A 429 8.84 7.77 -20.96
N GLY A 430 8.01 6.88 -21.47
CA GLY A 430 8.43 5.83 -22.43
C GLY A 430 8.07 4.42 -21.98
N ASN A 431 8.40 3.46 -22.83
CA ASN A 431 8.23 2.03 -22.57
C ASN A 431 9.32 1.49 -21.60
N PHE A 432 9.22 0.21 -21.24
CA PHE A 432 10.16 -0.43 -20.32
C PHE A 432 11.61 -0.37 -20.83
N THR A 433 11.82 -0.59 -22.13
CA THR A 433 13.14 -0.56 -22.75
C THR A 433 13.80 0.82 -22.67
N GLN A 434 13.05 1.89 -22.96
CA GLN A 434 13.52 3.28 -22.84
C GLN A 434 13.81 3.65 -21.37
N PHE A 435 12.96 3.20 -20.46
CA PHE A 435 13.18 3.36 -19.02
C PHE A 435 14.52 2.73 -18.60
N TYR A 436 14.79 1.48 -18.98
CA TYR A 436 16.01 0.78 -18.59
C TYR A 436 17.26 1.50 -19.13
N ALA A 437 17.25 1.90 -20.40
CA ALA A 437 18.34 2.66 -21.00
C ALA A 437 18.58 4.01 -20.28
N THR A 438 17.52 4.75 -19.99
CA THR A 438 17.60 6.05 -19.29
C THR A 438 18.09 5.88 -17.86
N LYS A 439 17.62 4.83 -17.16
CA LYS A 439 18.05 4.49 -15.80
C LYS A 439 19.54 4.15 -15.77
N GLU A 440 20.02 3.33 -16.71
CA GLU A 440 21.45 3.00 -16.81
C GLU A 440 22.31 4.20 -17.14
N GLU A 441 21.85 5.09 -18.02
CA GLU A 441 22.57 6.32 -18.37
C GLU A 441 22.68 7.25 -17.16
N ARG A 442 21.57 7.50 -16.44
CA ARG A 442 21.58 8.26 -15.19
C ARG A 442 22.54 7.65 -14.17
N ARG A 443 22.50 6.31 -14.01
CA ARG A 443 23.40 5.60 -13.09
C ARG A 443 24.87 5.78 -13.46
N LYS A 444 25.22 5.63 -14.74
CA LYS A 444 26.60 5.82 -15.24
C LYS A 444 27.07 7.27 -15.06
N ASN A 445 26.19 8.25 -15.28
CA ASN A 445 26.52 9.66 -15.09
C ASN A 445 26.75 9.99 -13.61
N HIS A 446 25.86 9.53 -12.72
CA HIS A 446 26.05 9.69 -11.27
C HIS A 446 27.33 9.01 -10.76
N LEU A 447 27.66 7.82 -11.27
CA LEU A 447 28.90 7.13 -10.91
C LEU A 447 30.14 7.92 -11.35
N ARG A 448 30.15 8.45 -12.59
CA ARG A 448 31.27 9.28 -13.09
C ARG A 448 31.41 10.58 -12.31
N GLU A 449 30.31 11.25 -11.99
CA GLU A 449 30.31 12.46 -11.16
C GLU A 449 30.88 12.15 -9.78
N TYR A 450 30.43 11.06 -9.15
CA TYR A 450 30.93 10.60 -7.86
C TYR A 450 32.44 10.30 -7.90
N GLU A 451 32.90 9.52 -8.88
CA GLU A 451 34.31 9.17 -9.05
C GLU A 451 35.18 10.41 -9.29
N SER A 452 34.73 11.34 -10.15
CA SER A 452 35.45 12.59 -10.44
C SER A 452 35.61 13.47 -9.19
N GLN A 453 34.57 13.54 -8.35
CA GLN A 453 34.62 14.29 -7.11
C GLN A 453 35.47 13.59 -6.05
N MET A 454 35.44 12.26 -5.97
CA MET A 454 36.31 11.48 -5.09
C MET A 454 37.77 11.65 -5.45
N GLN A 455 38.12 11.58 -6.74
CA GLN A 455 39.48 11.85 -7.22
C GLN A 455 39.90 13.30 -6.91
N TYR A 456 39.02 14.27 -7.09
CA TYR A 456 39.30 15.66 -6.75
C TYR A 456 39.53 15.84 -5.24
N ARG A 457 38.71 15.21 -4.39
CA ARG A 457 38.89 15.20 -2.93
C ARG A 457 40.21 14.55 -2.53
N GLN A 458 40.54 13.40 -3.10
CA GLN A 458 41.82 12.71 -2.85
C GLN A 458 43.00 13.60 -3.26
N HIS A 459 42.94 14.24 -4.42
CA HIS A 459 44.00 15.15 -4.87
C HIS A 459 44.19 16.35 -3.93
N LEU A 460 43.09 16.95 -3.45
CA LEU A 460 43.15 18.02 -2.45
C LEU A 460 43.76 17.52 -1.14
N GLN A 461 43.37 16.33 -0.69
CA GLN A 461 43.87 15.71 0.53
C GLN A 461 45.38 15.44 0.45
N ASP A 462 45.85 14.83 -0.63
CA ASP A 462 47.28 14.61 -0.88
C ASP A 462 48.10 15.91 -0.87
N PHE A 463 47.53 16.99 -1.43
CA PHE A 463 48.18 18.30 -1.40
C PHE A 463 48.24 18.88 0.01
N ILE A 464 47.14 18.77 0.77
CA ILE A 464 47.08 19.21 2.15
C ILE A 464 48.11 18.45 2.97
N ASP A 465 48.13 17.12 2.91
CA ASP A 465 49.01 16.29 3.73
C ASP A 465 50.50 16.53 3.43
N ARG A 466 50.86 16.75 2.15
CA ARG A 466 52.24 17.07 1.76
C ARG A 466 52.70 18.45 2.22
N TRP A 467 51.80 19.44 2.29
CA TRP A 467 52.19 20.85 2.45
C TRP A 467 51.67 21.52 3.74
N ARG A 468 50.92 20.80 4.60
CA ARG A 468 50.34 21.31 5.85
C ARG A 468 51.37 21.88 6.81
N TYR A 469 52.55 21.26 6.90
CA TYR A 469 53.62 21.65 7.83
C TYR A 469 54.67 22.58 7.19
N ASN A 470 54.52 22.95 5.92
CA ASN A 470 55.48 23.81 5.22
C ASN A 470 55.13 25.30 5.38
N ALA A 471 56.02 26.09 5.98
CA ALA A 471 55.80 27.51 6.26
C ALA A 471 55.51 28.38 5.02
N LYS A 472 56.03 28.04 3.83
CA LYS A 472 55.82 28.83 2.59
C LYS A 472 54.53 28.47 1.84
N ARG A 473 54.06 27.22 1.95
CA ARG A 473 52.86 26.72 1.24
C ARG A 473 51.66 26.47 2.17
N GLY A 474 51.82 26.65 3.48
CA GLY A 474 50.76 26.54 4.49
C GLY A 474 49.50 27.37 4.19
N PRO A 475 49.60 28.65 3.75
CA PRO A 475 48.41 29.43 3.40
C PRO A 475 47.62 28.85 2.22
N GLN A 476 48.30 28.24 1.25
CA GLN A 476 47.64 27.55 0.13
C GLN A 476 46.98 26.25 0.59
N ALA A 477 47.61 25.48 1.48
CA ALA A 477 47.01 24.30 2.08
C ALA A 477 45.75 24.68 2.90
N GLN A 478 45.77 25.76 3.68
CA GLN A 478 44.59 26.27 4.40
C GLN A 478 43.44 26.67 3.47
N SER A 479 43.74 27.32 2.35
CA SER A 479 42.72 27.63 1.33
C SER A 479 42.08 26.36 0.75
N LYS A 480 42.88 25.32 0.49
CA LYS A 480 42.40 24.04 -0.03
C LYS A 480 41.60 23.23 1.01
N ILE A 481 41.95 23.32 2.30
CA ILE A 481 41.13 22.79 3.41
C ILE A 481 39.74 23.43 3.40
N LYS A 482 39.67 24.76 3.28
CA LYS A 482 38.38 25.47 3.22
C LYS A 482 37.56 25.11 1.97
N ILE A 483 38.22 24.81 0.86
CA ILE A 483 37.56 24.31 -0.36
C ILE A 483 37.00 22.90 -0.12
N LEU A 484 37.77 22.04 0.54
CA LEU A 484 37.33 20.68 0.89
C LEU A 484 36.11 20.69 1.82
N GLU A 485 36.10 21.57 2.85
CA GLU A 485 34.97 21.75 3.77
C GLU A 485 33.71 22.29 3.10
N LYS A 486 33.87 23.08 2.02
CA LYS A 486 32.74 23.66 1.27
C LYS A 486 32.19 22.72 0.20
N LEU A 487 32.90 21.66 -0.16
CA LEU A 487 32.40 20.68 -1.14
C LEU A 487 31.19 19.94 -0.56
N PRO A 488 30.07 19.84 -1.29
CA PRO A 488 28.89 19.12 -0.81
C PRO A 488 29.26 17.64 -0.56
N VAL A 489 28.74 17.07 0.52
CA VAL A 489 28.86 15.64 0.80
C VAL A 489 27.99 14.90 -0.22
N LEU A 490 28.63 14.18 -1.14
CA LEU A 490 27.92 13.29 -2.05
C LEU A 490 27.59 11.98 -1.36
N GLU A 491 26.36 11.51 -1.55
CA GLU A 491 25.96 10.16 -1.21
C GLU A 491 26.59 9.18 -2.22
N PRO A 492 27.10 8.02 -1.77
CA PRO A 492 27.60 7.00 -2.67
C PRO A 492 26.46 6.52 -3.59
N PRO A 493 26.74 6.24 -4.87
CA PRO A 493 25.72 5.74 -5.78
C PRO A 493 25.12 4.44 -5.24
N GLU A 494 23.80 4.33 -5.30
CA GLU A 494 23.08 3.15 -4.82
C GLU A 494 23.51 1.91 -5.62
N ILE A 495 24.08 0.93 -4.93
CA ILE A 495 24.42 -0.35 -5.52
C ILE A 495 23.19 -1.24 -5.43
N GLU A 496 22.47 -1.39 -6.54
CA GLU A 496 21.49 -2.46 -6.65
C GLU A 496 22.26 -3.79 -6.63
N VAL A 497 22.13 -4.53 -5.51
CA VAL A 497 22.71 -5.88 -5.38
C VAL A 497 21.98 -6.79 -6.36
N GLY A 498 22.58 -6.99 -7.53
CA GLY A 498 22.12 -7.97 -8.51
C GLY A 498 22.35 -9.38 -7.97
N VAL A 499 21.30 -10.19 -7.92
CA VAL A 499 21.45 -11.62 -7.61
C VAL A 499 21.92 -12.32 -8.88
N THR A 500 23.19 -12.72 -8.93
CA THR A 500 23.71 -13.54 -10.03
C THR A 500 23.46 -15.01 -9.72
N PHE A 501 22.50 -15.61 -10.42
CA PHE A 501 22.22 -17.04 -10.30
C PHE A 501 23.11 -17.82 -11.27
N LYS A 502 24.05 -18.61 -10.74
CA LYS A 502 24.90 -19.49 -11.54
C LYS A 502 24.57 -20.93 -11.20
N PHE A 503 24.23 -21.72 -12.21
CA PHE A 503 24.06 -23.17 -12.07
C PHE A 503 25.44 -23.84 -12.19
N PRO A 504 25.72 -24.91 -11.41
CA PRO A 504 26.89 -25.74 -11.63
C PRO A 504 26.75 -26.45 -12.99
N ASN A 505 27.87 -26.66 -13.68
CA ASN A 505 27.87 -27.43 -14.92
C ASN A 505 27.60 -28.91 -14.60
N PRO A 506 26.71 -29.58 -15.34
CA PRO A 506 26.42 -30.99 -15.11
C PRO A 506 27.59 -31.89 -15.50
N ASP A 507 27.71 -33.04 -14.84
CA ASP A 507 28.65 -34.11 -15.21
C ASP A 507 28.26 -34.74 -16.55
N ALA A 508 29.24 -35.29 -17.28
CA ALA A 508 29.01 -35.91 -18.58
C ALA A 508 28.24 -37.23 -18.44
N LEU A 509 26.93 -37.19 -18.68
CA LEU A 509 26.04 -38.35 -18.78
C LEU A 509 26.05 -38.92 -20.20
N SER A 510 26.07 -40.25 -20.35
CA SER A 510 25.92 -40.90 -21.66
C SER A 510 24.46 -40.85 -22.12
N PRO A 511 24.16 -40.44 -23.39
CA PRO A 511 22.80 -40.49 -23.92
C PRO A 511 22.28 -41.93 -24.05
N PRO A 512 20.96 -42.21 -23.92
CA PRO A 512 19.85 -41.27 -23.68
C PRO A 512 19.60 -41.00 -22.18
N ILE A 513 19.30 -39.74 -21.84
CA ILE A 513 19.06 -39.32 -20.44
C ILE A 513 17.62 -39.63 -20.02
N LEU A 514 16.66 -39.15 -20.82
CA LEU A 514 15.24 -39.39 -20.59
C LEU A 514 14.58 -39.64 -21.94
N GLN A 515 13.91 -40.78 -22.05
CA GLN A 515 13.07 -41.12 -23.19
C GLN A 515 11.75 -41.69 -22.70
N LEU A 516 10.65 -41.06 -23.09
CA LEU A 516 9.29 -41.52 -22.87
C LEU A 516 8.77 -42.01 -24.22
N ASN A 517 8.32 -43.26 -24.28
CA ASN A 517 7.73 -43.86 -25.47
C ASN A 517 6.30 -44.33 -25.17
N ASP A 518 5.34 -43.82 -25.93
CA ASP A 518 3.91 -44.15 -25.90
C ASP A 518 3.28 -44.12 -24.49
N VAL A 519 3.73 -43.18 -23.65
CA VAL A 519 3.26 -43.11 -22.26
C VAL A 519 1.95 -42.35 -22.19
N SER A 520 1.01 -42.90 -21.43
CA SER A 520 -0.27 -42.27 -21.14
C SER A 520 -0.37 -41.99 -19.65
N PHE A 521 -0.79 -40.78 -19.29
CA PHE A 521 -0.87 -40.33 -17.91
C PHE A 521 -2.28 -39.81 -17.59
N GLY A 522 -2.80 -40.18 -16.42
CA GLY A 522 -4.11 -39.76 -15.92
C GLY A 522 -4.22 -39.96 -14.41
N TYR A 523 -5.20 -39.30 -13.80
CA TYR A 523 -5.53 -39.53 -12.38
C TYR A 523 -6.27 -40.85 -12.21
N ALA A 524 -6.05 -41.54 -11.08
CA ALA A 524 -6.60 -42.88 -10.81
C ALA A 524 -8.14 -42.97 -10.92
N SER A 525 -8.85 -41.85 -10.70
CA SER A 525 -10.31 -41.74 -10.78
C SER A 525 -10.79 -40.67 -11.78
N GLY A 526 -9.94 -40.24 -12.71
CA GLY A 526 -10.22 -39.14 -13.64
C GLY A 526 -9.99 -39.48 -15.12
N PRO A 527 -10.34 -38.57 -16.04
CA PRO A 527 -10.01 -38.71 -17.46
C PRO A 527 -8.49 -38.76 -17.67
N THR A 528 -8.06 -39.46 -18.72
CA THR A 528 -6.67 -39.44 -19.19
C THR A 528 -6.32 -38.03 -19.64
N ILE A 529 -5.26 -37.46 -19.06
CA ILE A 529 -4.84 -36.07 -19.34
C ILE A 529 -3.94 -36.05 -20.57
N LEU A 530 -3.02 -37.01 -20.65
CA LEU A 530 -2.06 -37.16 -21.73
C LEU A 530 -2.12 -38.60 -22.26
N SER A 531 -2.11 -38.75 -23.58
CA SER A 531 -2.11 -40.06 -24.23
C SER A 531 -1.02 -40.10 -25.30
N ASN A 532 -0.37 -41.26 -25.42
CA ASN A 532 0.67 -41.54 -26.42
C ASN A 532 1.76 -40.47 -26.52
N VAL A 533 2.32 -40.06 -25.38
CA VAL A 533 3.38 -39.04 -25.35
C VAL A 533 4.73 -39.69 -25.64
N ASN A 534 5.37 -39.19 -26.70
CA ASN A 534 6.73 -39.53 -27.12
C ASN A 534 7.65 -38.32 -26.88
N LEU A 535 8.61 -38.43 -25.95
CA LEU A 535 9.52 -37.33 -25.58
C LEU A 535 10.95 -37.86 -25.39
N SER A 536 11.92 -37.20 -26.01
CA SER A 536 13.35 -37.49 -25.82
C SER A 536 14.11 -36.24 -25.37
N VAL A 537 14.90 -36.33 -24.29
CA VAL A 537 15.66 -35.22 -23.71
C VAL A 537 17.17 -35.50 -23.77
N GLN A 538 17.95 -34.53 -24.25
CA GLN A 538 19.42 -34.57 -24.32
C GLN A 538 20.05 -33.56 -23.34
N LEU A 539 21.36 -33.66 -23.10
CA LEU A 539 22.12 -32.85 -22.12
C LEU A 539 22.07 -31.34 -22.38
N ASP A 540 21.98 -30.95 -23.65
CA ASP A 540 21.95 -29.57 -24.14
C ASP A 540 20.53 -29.05 -24.43
N SER A 541 19.52 -29.90 -24.27
CA SER A 541 18.13 -29.57 -24.60
C SER A 541 17.55 -28.54 -23.63
N ARG A 542 16.95 -27.49 -24.18
CA ARG A 542 16.14 -26.52 -23.43
C ARG A 542 14.68 -26.71 -23.81
N ILE A 543 13.89 -27.24 -22.89
CA ILE A 543 12.50 -27.60 -23.12
C ILE A 543 11.60 -26.63 -22.34
N ALA A 544 10.65 -26.01 -23.03
CA ALA A 544 9.59 -25.22 -22.44
C ALA A 544 8.26 -25.93 -22.68
N VAL A 545 7.52 -26.24 -21.61
CA VAL A 545 6.18 -26.83 -21.68
C VAL A 545 5.16 -25.72 -21.66
N VAL A 546 4.37 -25.59 -22.72
CA VAL A 546 3.36 -24.54 -22.88
C VAL A 546 1.99 -25.18 -23.08
N GLY A 547 0.98 -24.67 -22.38
CA GLY A 547 -0.39 -25.13 -22.49
C GLY A 547 -1.31 -24.28 -21.61
N PRO A 548 -2.64 -24.28 -21.86
CA PRO A 548 -3.59 -23.57 -21.03
C PRO A 548 -3.62 -24.13 -19.60
N ASN A 549 -4.07 -23.32 -18.65
CA ASN A 549 -4.17 -23.74 -17.27
C ASN A 549 -5.12 -24.94 -17.12
N GLY A 550 -4.63 -25.99 -16.47
CA GLY A 550 -5.35 -27.25 -16.33
C GLY A 550 -5.09 -28.29 -17.44
N ALA A 551 -4.24 -27.99 -18.43
CA ALA A 551 -3.83 -28.96 -19.46
C ALA A 551 -2.89 -30.07 -18.93
N GLY A 552 -2.39 -29.95 -17.70
CA GLY A 552 -1.48 -30.93 -17.10
C GLY A 552 0.01 -30.61 -17.24
N ASN A 553 0.40 -29.35 -17.50
CA ASN A 553 1.82 -28.96 -17.64
C ASN A 553 2.65 -29.29 -16.39
N VAL A 554 2.15 -28.91 -15.20
CA VAL A 554 2.79 -29.21 -13.91
C VAL A 554 2.81 -30.72 -13.68
N PHE A 555 1.71 -31.40 -14.00
CA PHE A 555 1.62 -32.84 -13.87
C PHE A 555 2.64 -33.57 -14.75
N LEU A 556 2.90 -33.12 -15.98
CA LEU A 556 3.96 -33.67 -16.82
C LEU A 556 5.34 -33.49 -16.18
N ILE A 557 5.63 -32.32 -15.61
CA ILE A 557 6.90 -32.05 -14.93
C ILE A 557 7.05 -32.91 -13.68
N ASP A 558 5.99 -33.06 -12.88
CA ASP A 558 5.99 -33.91 -11.68
C ASP A 558 6.22 -35.38 -12.04
N VAL A 559 5.58 -35.85 -13.11
CA VAL A 559 5.78 -37.21 -13.62
C VAL A 559 7.22 -37.41 -14.09
N ILE A 560 7.79 -36.45 -14.83
CA ILE A 560 9.20 -36.50 -15.24
C ILE A 560 10.11 -36.54 -14.01
N ASN A 561 9.84 -35.73 -12.99
CA ASN A 561 10.60 -35.72 -11.74
C ASN A 561 10.51 -37.06 -11.02
N HIS A 562 9.33 -37.64 -10.87
CA HIS A 562 9.14 -38.94 -10.22
C HIS A 562 9.82 -40.09 -10.99
N VAL A 563 9.75 -40.07 -12.32
CA VAL A 563 10.46 -41.04 -13.16
C VAL A 563 11.98 -40.88 -13.02
N CYS A 564 12.51 -39.65 -12.98
CA CYS A 564 13.93 -39.39 -12.77
C CYS A 564 14.41 -39.83 -11.37
N ILE A 565 13.59 -39.65 -10.33
CA ILE A 565 13.90 -40.10 -8.97
C ILE A 565 14.02 -41.62 -8.90
N LEU A 566 13.10 -42.36 -9.57
CA LEU A 566 13.15 -43.82 -9.62
C LEU A 566 14.41 -44.35 -10.35
N ILE A 567 14.93 -43.61 -11.33
CA ILE A 567 16.17 -43.97 -12.03
C ILE A 567 17.38 -43.75 -11.12
N ASN A 568 17.44 -42.64 -10.36
CA ASN A 568 18.54 -42.37 -9.42
C ASN A 568 18.56 -43.32 -8.20
N PHE A 569 17.40 -43.77 -7.72
CA PHE A 569 17.36 -44.77 -6.64
C PHE A 569 17.88 -46.15 -7.05
N ASN A 570 17.85 -46.48 -8.34
CA ASN A 570 18.47 -47.71 -8.86
C ASN A 570 19.99 -47.59 -9.05
N SER A 571 20.58 -46.40 -8.91
CA SER A 571 22.04 -46.20 -9.00
C SER A 571 22.79 -46.16 -7.66
N GLU A 572 22.09 -46.24 -6.52
CA GLU A 572 22.69 -46.35 -5.18
C GLU A 572 22.34 -47.66 -4.46
N ILE A 573 22.23 -48.75 -5.21
CA ILE A 573 22.28 -50.11 -4.63
C ILE A 573 23.39 -50.89 -5.34
N TYR A 574 24.59 -50.79 -4.77
CA TYR A 574 25.65 -51.80 -4.86
C TYR A 574 26.19 -52.09 -3.47
#